data_AF-X8JNS2-F1
#
_entry.id   AF-X8JNS2-F1
#
_cell.length_a   1.000
_cell.length_b   1.000
_cell.length_c   1.000
_cell.angle_alpha   90.00
_cell.angle_beta   90.00
_cell.angle_gamma   90.00
#
_symmetry.space_group_name_H-M   'P 1'
#
loop_
_entity.id
_entity.type
_entity.pdbx_description
1 polymer ?
#
loop_
_entity_poly.entity_id
_entity_poly.type
_entity_poly.pdbx_seq_one_letter_code
_entity_poly.pdbx_strand_id
1 'polypeptide(L)'
;MNGVTKRINDVFPKTKTLGRSRVYTTPDGEKFKWKNLIKLYCVSEPTGLNIATYYKVFFGGHREKKSTLDIAPSALHLSDILVVTWAIMEREGED
;
A
#
# COMPACT_ATOMS: atom_id res chain seq x y z
N MET A 1 22.79 -5.12 2.37
CA MET A 1 22.10 -3.89 2.80
C MET A 1 23.08 -2.73 2.73
N ASN A 2 23.11 -1.99 1.62
CA ASN A 2 23.87 -0.73 1.53
C ASN A 2 22.92 0.36 2.02
N GLY A 3 22.98 0.69 3.31
CA GLY A 3 22.04 1.61 3.96
C GLY A 3 22.14 3.01 3.38
N VAL A 4 21.28 3.34 2.41
CA VAL A 4 21.15 4.70 1.87
C VAL A 4 20.16 5.47 2.73
N THR A 5 20.61 6.58 3.31
CA THR A 5 19.74 7.50 4.04
C THR A 5 18.94 8.35 3.05
N LYS A 6 17.61 8.34 3.14
CA LYS A 6 16.70 9.19 2.35
C LYS A 6 15.77 9.98 3.28
N ARG A 7 15.20 11.10 2.81
CA ARG A 7 14.22 11.84 3.61
C ARG A 7 12.92 11.04 3.65
N ILE A 8 12.19 11.12 4.76
CA ILE A 8 10.91 10.41 4.91
C ILE A 8 9.92 10.75 3.79
N ASN A 9 9.89 12.01 3.33
CA ASN A 9 9.00 12.44 2.24
C ASN A 9 9.39 11.89 0.86
N ASP A 10 10.63 11.40 0.70
CA ASP A 10 11.09 10.80 -0.56
C ASP A 10 10.55 9.36 -0.72
N VAL A 11 10.24 8.71 0.41
CA VAL A 11 9.72 7.34 0.48
C VAL A 11 8.21 7.33 0.74
N PHE A 12 7.76 8.17 1.67
CA PHE A 12 6.38 8.33 2.11
C PHE A 12 5.92 9.76 1.82
N PRO A 13 5.41 10.04 0.60
CA PRO A 13 5.01 11.39 0.23
C PRO A 13 3.85 11.87 1.12
N LYS A 14 3.89 13.15 1.51
CA LYS A 14 2.79 13.79 2.23
C LYS A 14 1.51 13.76 1.42
N THR A 15 0.39 13.57 2.09
CA THR A 15 -0.95 13.69 1.52
C THR A 15 -1.10 15.12 0.99
N LYS A 16 -1.37 15.28 -0.31
CA LYS A 16 -1.87 16.56 -0.82
C LYS A 16 -3.36 16.62 -0.50
N THR A 17 -3.86 17.81 -0.21
CA THR A 17 -5.20 18.15 0.29
C THR A 17 -6.39 17.59 -0.52
N LEU A 18 -6.17 16.93 -1.67
CA LEU A 18 -7.19 16.41 -2.58
C LEU A 18 -6.88 15.04 -3.23
N GLY A 19 -5.90 14.24 -2.76
CA GLY A 19 -5.51 13.03 -3.51
C GLY A 19 -5.20 11.78 -2.68
N ARG A 20 -6.13 10.80 -2.69
CA ARG A 20 -5.92 9.42 -2.19
C ARG A 20 -4.97 8.56 -3.06
N SER A 21 -4.42 9.11 -4.14
CA SER A 21 -3.56 8.40 -5.11
C SER A 21 -2.06 8.72 -4.87
N ARG A 22 -1.53 8.28 -3.73
CA ARG A 22 -0.10 8.46 -3.41
C ARG A 22 0.78 7.41 -4.10
N VAL A 23 1.82 7.89 -4.77
CA VAL A 23 2.87 7.05 -5.38
C VAL A 23 4.04 6.96 -4.43
N TYR A 24 4.29 5.76 -3.90
CA TYR A 24 5.42 5.44 -3.06
C TYR A 24 6.60 5.02 -3.94
N THR A 25 7.81 5.45 -3.57
CA THR A 25 9.04 5.09 -4.28
C THR A 25 10.00 4.39 -3.32
N THR A 26 10.42 3.18 -3.65
CA THR A 26 11.35 2.39 -2.84
C THR A 26 12.77 2.97 -2.92
N PRO A 27 13.68 2.57 -2.01
CA PRO A 27 15.09 2.93 -2.13
C PRO A 27 15.68 2.59 -3.51
N ASP A 28 15.26 1.47 -4.08
CA ASP A 28 15.69 0.93 -5.38
C ASP A 28 14.97 1.56 -6.59
N GLY A 29 14.05 2.50 -6.34
CA GLY A 29 13.36 3.27 -7.38
C GLY A 29 12.09 2.62 -7.92
N GLU A 30 11.66 1.48 -7.36
CA GLU A 30 10.37 0.88 -7.70
C GLU A 30 9.23 1.78 -7.22
N LYS A 31 8.19 1.89 -8.05
CA LYS A 31 7.06 2.78 -7.80
C LYS A 31 5.76 2.01 -7.74
N PHE A 32 4.95 2.29 -6.73
CA PHE A 32 3.64 1.71 -6.57
C PHE A 32 2.66 2.68 -5.93
N LYS A 33 1.36 2.42 -6.08
CA LYS A 33 0.31 3.24 -5.47
C LYS A 33 -0.84 2.39 -4.96
N TRP A 34 -1.43 2.87 -3.88
CA TRP A 34 -2.66 2.31 -3.34
C TRP A 34 -3.88 2.96 -4.01
N LYS A 35 -4.85 2.13 -4.37
CA LYS A 35 -6.13 2.53 -4.95
C LYS A 35 -7.24 2.09 -4.00
N ASN A 36 -8.10 3.04 -3.65
CA ASN A 36 -9.24 2.82 -2.77
C ASN A 36 -10.54 2.92 -3.59
N LEU A 37 -11.00 1.79 -4.14
CA LEU A 37 -12.30 1.70 -4.84
C LEU A 37 -13.31 0.94 -3.96
N ILE A 38 -13.44 -0.37 -4.17
CA ILE A 38 -14.30 -1.29 -3.38
C ILE A 38 -13.44 -2.08 -2.37
N LYS A 39 -12.15 -2.24 -2.69
CA LYS A 39 -11.11 -2.84 -1.87
C LYS A 39 -9.88 -1.94 -1.96
N LEU A 40 -8.99 -2.03 -0.98
CA LEU A 40 -7.71 -1.33 -1.02
C LEU A 40 -6.68 -2.22 -1.71
N TYR A 41 -6.27 -1.87 -2.93
CA TYR A 41 -5.30 -2.64 -3.72
C TYR A 41 -4.11 -1.78 -4.11
N CYS A 42 -2.92 -2.38 -4.07
CA CYS A 42 -1.65 -1.75 -4.41
C CYS A 42 -1.24 -2.19 -5.80
N VAL A 43 -0.95 -1.24 -6.68
CA VAL A 43 -0.50 -1.50 -8.05
C VAL A 43 0.90 -0.96 -8.27
N SER A 44 1.69 -1.71 -9.03
CA SER A 44 2.92 -1.20 -9.62
C SER A 44 2.59 -0.07 -10.61
N GLU A 45 3.25 1.07 -10.51
CA GLU A 45 3.06 2.20 -11.43
C GLU A 45 3.54 1.87 -12.86
N PRO A 46 4.72 1.27 -13.07
CA PRO A 46 5.20 0.93 -14.41
C PRO A 46 4.35 -0.10 -15.16
N THR A 47 3.83 -1.10 -14.46
CA THR A 47 3.16 -2.25 -15.10
C THR A 47 1.64 -2.25 -14.94
N GLY A 48 1.11 -1.49 -13.98
CA GLY A 48 -0.30 -1.51 -13.60
C GLY A 48 -0.73 -2.81 -12.90
N LEU A 49 0.18 -3.77 -12.71
CA LEU A 49 -0.11 -5.06 -12.08
C LEU A 49 -0.37 -4.89 -10.59
N ASN A 50 -1.29 -5.70 -10.08
CA ASN A 50 -1.60 -5.75 -8.66
C ASN A 50 -0.48 -6.48 -7.91
N ILE A 51 0.08 -5.82 -6.90
CA ILE A 51 1.17 -6.34 -6.08
C ILE A 51 0.75 -6.63 -4.64
N ALA A 52 -0.35 -6.03 -4.17
CA ALA A 52 -0.95 -6.38 -2.88
C ALA A 52 -2.44 -6.05 -2.83
N THR A 53 -3.23 -6.87 -2.14
CA THR A 53 -4.68 -6.63 -1.95
C THR A 53 -5.04 -6.73 -0.48
N TYR A 54 -5.67 -5.70 0.05
CA TYR A 54 -6.27 -5.71 1.37
C TYR A 54 -7.75 -6.07 1.30
N TYR A 55 -8.10 -7.18 1.94
CA TYR A 55 -9.47 -7.65 2.08
C TYR A 55 -10.03 -7.21 3.42
N LYS A 56 -10.68 -6.04 3.44
CA LYS A 56 -11.43 -5.55 4.62
C LYS A 56 -12.74 -6.32 4.74
N VAL A 57 -13.01 -6.90 5.91
CA VAL A 57 -14.30 -7.55 6.18
C VAL A 57 -15.32 -6.47 6.57
N PHE A 58 -16.34 -6.27 5.73
CA PHE A 58 -17.46 -5.38 6.04
C PHE A 58 -18.50 -6.11 6.90
N PHE A 59 -18.96 -5.45 7.95
CA PHE A 59 -19.92 -5.99 8.91
C PHE A 59 -21.26 -6.30 8.24
N GLY A 60 -21.67 -7.57 8.34
CA GLY A 60 -22.98 -8.03 7.86
C GLY A 60 -23.34 -9.50 8.04
N GLY A 61 -22.46 -10.39 8.55
CA GLY A 61 -22.94 -11.74 8.86
C GLY A 61 -21.96 -12.84 9.27
N HIS A 62 -20.66 -12.75 8.99
CA HIS A 62 -19.73 -13.81 9.37
C HIS A 62 -18.51 -13.26 10.11
N ARG A 63 -18.53 -13.43 11.43
CA ARG A 63 -17.52 -13.02 12.41
C ARG A 63 -16.22 -13.84 12.34
N GLU A 64 -16.02 -14.64 11.29
CA GLU A 64 -14.93 -15.64 11.22
C GLU A 64 -13.77 -15.28 10.27
N LYS A 65 -13.96 -14.40 9.27
CA LYS A 65 -12.84 -13.99 8.40
C LYS A 65 -12.11 -12.80 9.02
N LYS A 66 -10.81 -12.97 9.30
CA LYS A 66 -9.91 -11.88 9.68
C LYS A 66 -9.60 -11.04 8.44
N SER A 67 -9.44 -9.73 8.58
CA SER A 67 -8.91 -8.90 7.50
C SER A 67 -7.51 -9.38 7.12
N THR A 68 -7.23 -9.52 5.83
CA THR A 68 -5.93 -9.99 5.33
C THR A 68 -5.34 -9.03 4.32
N LEU A 69 -4.02 -8.88 4.40
CA LEU A 69 -3.21 -8.22 3.38
C LEU A 69 -2.46 -9.31 2.61
N ASP A 70 -2.91 -9.56 1.37
CA ASP A 70 -2.30 -10.56 0.50
C ASP A 70 -1.27 -9.86 -0.40
N ILE A 71 -0.01 -10.32 -0.35
CA ILE A 71 1.10 -9.77 -1.14
C ILE A 71 1.43 -10.77 -2.26
N ALA A 72 1.55 -10.28 -3.49
CA ALA A 72 1.89 -11.12 -4.62
C ALA A 72 3.32 -11.69 -4.47
N PRO A 73 3.58 -12.95 -4.90
CA PRO A 73 4.93 -13.53 -4.82
C PRO A 73 6.02 -12.67 -5.48
N SER A 74 5.68 -11.97 -6.57
CA SER A 74 6.57 -11.06 -7.30
C SER A 74 6.92 -9.77 -6.55
N ALA A 75 6.28 -9.51 -5.41
CA ALA A 75 6.45 -8.32 -4.60
C ALA A 75 6.84 -8.63 -3.15
N LEU A 76 7.26 -9.86 -2.86
CA LEU A 76 7.68 -10.26 -1.51
C LEU A 76 8.90 -9.46 -1.01
N HIS A 77 9.78 -9.00 -1.91
CA HIS A 77 10.89 -8.11 -1.55
C HIS A 77 10.43 -6.72 -1.09
N LEU A 78 9.16 -6.37 -1.33
CA LEU A 78 8.53 -5.13 -0.90
C LEU A 78 7.66 -5.30 0.35
N SER A 79 7.68 -6.47 1.00
CA SER A 79 6.76 -6.80 2.10
C SER A 79 6.69 -5.72 3.19
N ASP A 80 7.84 -5.31 3.72
CA ASP A 80 7.92 -4.34 4.82
C ASP A 80 7.32 -2.99 4.42
N ILE A 81 7.70 -2.47 3.24
CA ILE A 81 7.20 -1.18 2.76
C ILE A 81 5.71 -1.25 2.39
N LEU A 82 5.24 -2.40 1.88
CA LEU A 82 3.83 -2.61 1.58
C LEU A 82 2.99 -2.62 2.87
N VAL A 83 3.45 -3.27 3.93
CA VAL A 83 2.76 -3.28 5.24
C VAL A 83 2.69 -1.87 5.82
N VAL A 84 3.79 -1.11 5.82
CA VAL A 84 3.79 0.25 6.37
C VAL A 84 2.88 1.19 5.56
N THR A 85 2.97 1.14 4.23
CA THR A 85 2.15 2.00 3.37
C THR A 85 0.68 1.62 3.40
N TRP A 86 0.36 0.33 3.54
CA TRP A 86 -1.00 -0.14 3.80
C TRP A 86 -1.57 0.46 5.09
N ALA A 87 -0.84 0.41 6.20
CA ALA A 87 -1.30 0.94 7.49
C ALA A 87 -1.58 2.46 7.43
N ILE A 88 -0.77 3.21 6.70
CA ILE A 88 -1.01 4.65 6.46
C ILE A 88 -2.30 4.85 5.68
N MET A 89 -2.50 4.08 4.61
CA MET A 89 -3.67 4.21 3.73
C MET A 89 -4.97 3.72 4.37
N GLU A 90 -4.91 2.69 5.23
CA GLU A 90 -6.07 2.24 5.99
C GLU A 90 -6.54 3.34 6.94
N ARG A 91 -5.62 3.92 7.73
CA ARG A 91 -5.94 4.99 8.68
C ARG A 91 -6.59 6.20 8.00
N GLU A 92 -6.06 6.65 6.87
CA GLU A 92 -6.65 7.76 6.12
C GLU A 92 -7.93 7.42 5.35
N GLY A 93 -8.24 6.13 5.19
CA GLY A 93 -9.50 5.69 4.59
C GLY A 93 -10.68 5.76 5.56
N GLU A 94 -10.42 5.97 6.85
CA GLU A 94 -11.43 6.03 7.92
C GLU A 94 -11.84 7.47 8.30
N ASP A 95 -11.10 8.48 7.81
CA ASP A 95 -11.45 9.90 7.85
C ASP A 95 -12.24 10.33 6.58
#